data_AF-A0A7X4XI53-F1
#
_entry.id   AF-A0A7X4XI53-F1
#
_cell.length_a   1.000
_cell.length_b   1.000
_cell.length_c   1.000
_cell.angle_alpha   90.00
_cell.angle_beta   90.00
_cell.angle_gamma   90.00
#
_symmetry.space_group_name_H-M   'P 1'
#
loop_
_entity.id
_entity.type
_entity.pdbx_description
1 polymer ?
#
loop_
_entity_poly.entity_id
_entity_poly.type
_entity_poly.pdbx_seq_one_letter_code
_entity_poly.pdbx_strand_id
1 'polypeptide(L)' 'MKNFTEQEMADCTKAYDLGFEASKNQFDRKTNPYEIFSHEASCWREGFSDCETLKQRGLLNHNE' A
#
# COMPACT_ATOMS: atom_id res chain seq x y z
N MET A 1 -2.74 -6.98 23.68
CA MET A 1 -2.82 -6.72 22.22
C MET A 1 -3.62 -5.45 22.05
N LYS A 2 -3.13 -4.46 21.30
CA LYS A 2 -3.88 -3.23 21.05
C LYS A 2 -4.96 -3.59 20.02
N ASN A 3 -6.23 -3.45 20.38
CA ASN A 3 -7.32 -3.65 19.43
C ASN A 3 -7.41 -2.38 18.59
N PHE A 4 -7.29 -2.52 17.27
CA PHE A 4 -7.56 -1.41 16.36
C PHE A 4 -9.05 -1.16 16.30
N THR A 5 -9.42 0.11 16.22
CA THR A 5 -10.79 0.53 15.94
C THR A 5 -11.15 0.19 14.49
N GLU A 6 -12.44 0.09 14.19
CA GLU A 6 -12.93 -0.08 12.82
C GLU A 6 -12.43 1.03 11.89
N GLN A 7 -12.31 2.25 12.42
CA GLN A 7 -11.79 3.39 11.68
C GLN A 7 -10.30 3.24 11.36
N GLU A 8 -9.47 2.85 12.33
CA GLU A 8 -8.04 2.60 12.10
C GLU A 8 -7.81 1.48 11.08
N MET A 9 -8.63 0.42 11.12
CA MET A 9 -8.58 -0.63 10.10
C MET A 9 -9.00 -0.12 8.72
N ALA A 10 -10.07 0.68 8.63
CA ALA A 10 -10.52 1.26 7.38
C ALA A 10 -9.48 2.21 6.76
N ASP A 11 -8.80 3.02 7.58
CA ASP A 11 -7.77 3.93 7.11
C ASP A 11 -6.50 3.19 6.69
N CYS A 12 -6.13 2.12 7.40
CA CYS A 12 -5.07 1.20 6.98
C CYS A 12 -5.39 0.53 5.63
N THR A 13 -6.61 0.02 5.42
CA THR A 13 -7.02 -0.57 4.13
C THR A 13 -6.92 0.44 2.99
N LYS A 14 -7.42 1.68 3.18
CA LYS A 14 -7.29 2.73 2.16
C LYS A 14 -5.83 3.06 1.86
N ALA A 15 -5.00 3.14 2.90
CA ALA A 15 -3.57 3.40 2.73
C ALA A 15 -2.89 2.27 1.95
N TYR A 16 -3.22 1.02 2.25
CA TYR A 16 -2.76 -0.17 1.53
C TYR A 16 -3.13 -0.09 0.05
N ASP A 17 -4.41 0.14 -0.27
CA ASP A 17 -4.91 0.23 -1.65
C ASP A 17 -4.21 1.35 -2.43
N LEU A 18 -4.00 2.50 -1.80
CA LEU A 18 -3.28 3.63 -2.38
C LEU A 18 -1.81 3.28 -2.68
N GLY A 19 -1.15 2.52 -1.80
CA GLY A 19 0.22 2.04 -2.01
C GLY A 19 0.32 1.05 -3.15
N PHE A 20 -0.65 0.13 -3.23
CA PHE A 20 -0.75 -0.84 -4.31
C PHE A 20 -0.90 -0.16 -5.66
N GLU A 21 -1.83 0.79 -5.78
CA GLU A 21 -2.05 1.56 -7.01
C GLU A 21 -0.86 2.48 -7.32
N ALA A 22 -0.19 3.05 -6.31
CA ALA A 22 1.00 3.85 -6.54
C ALA A 22 2.12 3.02 -7.19
N SER A 23 2.38 1.82 -6.67
CA SER A 23 3.33 0.87 -7.26
C SER A 23 2.90 0.46 -8.65
N LYS A 24 1.62 0.13 -8.85
CA LYS A 24 1.04 -0.26 -10.15
C LYS A 24 1.32 0.80 -11.22
N ASN A 25 1.11 2.07 -10.90
CA ASN A 25 1.37 3.24 -11.75
C ASN A 25 2.84 3.70 -11.80
N GLN A 26 3.77 2.93 -11.25
CA GLN A 26 5.22 3.18 -11.30
C GLN A 26 5.68 4.46 -10.56
N PHE A 27 4.91 4.91 -9.56
CA PHE A 27 5.37 5.98 -8.67
C PHE A 27 6.51 5.48 -7.76
N ASP A 28 7.40 6.38 -7.37
CA ASP A 28 8.48 6.07 -6.43
C ASP A 28 7.90 5.87 -5.01
N ARG A 29 8.43 4.91 -4.26
CA ARG A 29 8.02 4.64 -2.86
C ARG A 29 8.06 5.87 -1.95
N LYS A 30 8.88 6.88 -2.27
CA LYS A 30 8.99 8.18 -1.57
C LYS A 30 7.73 9.04 -1.68
N THR A 31 6.81 8.74 -2.61
CA THR A 31 5.54 9.47 -2.76
C THR A 31 4.49 9.04 -1.74
N ASN A 32 4.85 8.21 -0.75
CA ASN A 32 3.98 7.89 0.38
C ASN A 32 3.50 9.21 1.04
N PRO A 33 2.18 9.48 1.05
CA PRO A 33 1.64 10.74 1.53
C PRO A 33 1.51 10.80 3.06
N TYR A 34 1.74 9.69 3.76
CA TYR A 34 1.55 9.59 5.21
C TYR A 34 2.84 9.93 5.97
N GLU A 35 2.68 10.44 7.18
CA GLU A 35 3.78 10.70 8.12
C GLU A 35 4.59 9.41 8.37
N ILE A 36 5.92 9.50 8.34
CA ILE A 36 6.84 8.34 8.27
C ILE A 36 6.58 7.25 9.33
N PHE A 37 6.14 7.65 10.52
CA PHE A 37 5.89 6.76 11.66
C PHE A 37 4.41 6.49 11.93
N SER A 38 3.52 6.84 11.00
CA SER A 38 2.09 6.54 11.11
C SER A 38 1.80 5.07 10.77
N HIS A 39 0.64 4.59 11.24
CA HIS A 39 0.19 3.24 10.94
C HIS A 39 -0.13 3.10 9.44
N GLU A 40 -0.81 4.09 8.88
CA GLU A 40 -1.16 4.22 7.47
C GLU A 40 0.08 4.21 6.57
N ALA A 41 1.17 4.89 6.98
CA ALA A 41 2.43 4.85 6.24
C ALA A 41 3.02 3.44 6.15
N SER A 42 2.74 2.59 7.14
CA SER A 42 3.15 1.19 7.13
C SER A 42 2.24 0.37 6.21
N CYS A 43 0.92 0.52 6.34
CA CYS A 43 -0.07 -0.14 5.46
C CYS A 43 0.14 0.21 3.97
N TRP A 44 0.43 1.48 3.66
CA TRP A 44 0.77 1.92 2.30
C TRP A 44 2.03 1.25 1.77
N ARG A 45 3.08 1.14 2.60
CA ARG A 45 4.33 0.46 2.20
C ARG A 45 4.13 -1.02 1.95
N GLU A 46 3.24 -1.67 2.68
CA GLU A 46 2.86 -3.06 2.46
C GLU A 46 2.16 -3.22 1.10
N GLY A 47 1.11 -2.44 0.82
CA GLY A 47 0.42 -2.49 -0.47
C GLY A 47 1.33 -2.22 -1.67
N PHE A 48 2.25 -1.25 -1.54
CA PHE A 48 3.26 -0.97 -2.55
C PHE A 48 4.16 -2.18 -2.82
N SER A 49 4.69 -2.79 -1.75
CA SER A 49 5.59 -3.95 -1.81
C SER A 49 4.91 -5.21 -2.34
N ASP A 50 3.64 -5.43 -1.98
CA ASP A 50 2.86 -6.56 -2.48
C ASP A 50 2.63 -6.44 -3.98
N CYS A 51 2.29 -5.24 -4.47
CA CYS A 51 2.18 -4.98 -5.91
C CYS A 51 3.51 -5.24 -6.63
N GLU A 52 4.64 -4.76 -6.10
CA GLU A 52 5.97 -5.06 -6.67
C GLU A 52 6.25 -6.57 -6.72
N THR A 53 5.88 -7.29 -5.66
CA THR A 53 6.04 -8.74 -5.59
C THR A 53 5.20 -9.45 -6.66
N LEU A 54 3.95 -9.02 -6.86
CA LEU A 54 3.09 -9.57 -7.91
C LEU A 54 3.62 -9.26 -9.32
N LYS A 55 4.18 -8.06 -9.55
CA LYS A 55 4.83 -7.70 -10.83
C LYS A 55 6.02 -8.60 -11.11
N GLN A 56 6.90 -8.81 -10.13
CA GLN A 56 8.07 -9.68 -10.26
C GLN A 56 7.69 -11.14 -10.54
N ARG A 57 6.55 -11.59 -10.01
CA ARG A 57 6.00 -12.93 -10.26
C ARG A 57 5.21 -13.04 -11.57
N GLY A 58 5.04 -11.95 -12.32
CA GLY A 58 4.23 -11.92 -13.55
C GLY A 58 2.73 -12.14 -13.30
N LEU A 59 2.25 -11.86 -12.08
CA LEU A 59 0.85 -12.07 -11.68
C LEU A 59 -0.03 -10.82 -11.87
N LEU A 60 0.58 -9.69 -12.19
CA LEU A 60 -0.12 -8.49 -12.64
C LEU A 60 -0.13 -8.50 -14.18
N ASN A 61 -1.21 -9.03 -14.76
CA ASN A 61 -1.40 -9.01 -16.20
C ASN A 61 -1.51 -7.55 -16.69
N HIS A 62 -0.68 -7.17 -17.67
CA HIS A 62 -0.84 -5.96 -18.46
C HIS A 62 -2.13 -6.07 -19.28
N ASN A 63 -3.26 -5.73 -18.68
CA ASN A 63 -4.50 -5.50 -19.40
C ASN A 63 -4.79 -3.99 -19.35
N GLU A 64 -4.13 -3.26 -20.24
CA GLU A 64 -4.71 -2.07 -20.87
C GLU A 64 -5.46 -2.50 -22.13
#